data_AF-A0A2G4GS09-F1
#
_entry.id   AF-A0A2G4GS09-F1
#
_cell.length_a   1.000
_cell.length_b   1.000
_cell.length_c   1.000
_cell.angle_alpha   90.00
_cell.angle_beta   90.00
_cell.angle_gamma   90.00
#
_symmetry.space_group_name_H-M   'P 1'
#
loop_
_entity.id
_entity.type
_entity.pdbx_description
1 polymer ?
#
loop_
_entity_poly.entity_id
_entity_poly.type
_entity_poly.pdbx_seq_one_letter_code
_entity_poly.pdbx_strand_id
1 'polypeptide(L)'
;MTSVDSDTPASTTDSAVSAGSEVPTGSVPSAVIGSPKTSAASAIPAWRSPSAWCVLFLVFIAAVSLDLWSKEWAFRTVAPQPVVLIYEQVSGNPSYSLPWHPGVTAIAPDLLDFHLVLNHGAVFGIGQGRGPLFIAFTVLAVCTALWVFGKHTSSRSHLSHIGLALVLAGGIGNMYDRIAVGAVRDFLHLFPHRELPWGLHWPGGSNEWFPWVFNIADSELIAGMFILMLAIHLNERRQAKLAALAVPPTTPG
;
A
#
# COMPACT_ATOMS: atom_id res chain seq x y z
N MET A 1 -61.92 -21.53 41.52
CA MET A 1 -62.04 -22.93 42.00
C MET A 1 -63.41 -23.44 41.60
N THR A 2 -63.49 -24.17 40.50
CA THR A 2 -64.63 -25.02 40.10
C THR A 2 -64.03 -26.27 39.48
N SER A 3 -64.04 -27.32 40.27
CA SER A 3 -63.84 -28.75 39.97
C SER A 3 -65.20 -29.32 39.48
N VAL A 4 -65.40 -30.48 38.86
CA VAL A 4 -64.66 -31.66 38.39
C VAL A 4 -65.73 -32.61 37.79
N ASP A 5 -65.32 -33.47 36.85
CA ASP A 5 -65.87 -34.77 36.40
C ASP A 5 -67.31 -34.96 35.87
N SER A 6 -67.42 -35.63 34.71
CA SER A 6 -67.76 -37.08 34.70
C SER A 6 -67.69 -37.69 33.29
N ASP A 7 -67.24 -38.95 33.30
CA ASP A 7 -66.94 -39.88 32.22
C ASP A 7 -68.12 -40.32 31.34
N THR A 8 -67.81 -40.86 30.15
CA THR A 8 -68.58 -41.95 29.52
C THR A 8 -67.64 -42.84 28.69
N PRO A 9 -67.61 -44.17 28.89
CA PRO A 9 -66.75 -45.10 28.14
C PRO A 9 -67.56 -45.95 27.14
N ALA A 10 -66.88 -46.53 26.14
CA ALA A 10 -66.92 -47.97 25.81
C ALA A 10 -66.30 -48.29 24.44
N SER A 11 -65.48 -49.33 24.44
CA SER A 11 -64.85 -50.04 23.33
C SER A 11 -65.68 -51.22 22.84
N THR A 12 -65.61 -51.57 21.55
CA THR A 12 -65.76 -52.93 20.99
C THR A 12 -65.27 -52.93 19.54
N THR A 13 -64.11 -53.53 19.24
CA THR A 13 -63.93 -54.84 18.56
C THR A 13 -64.74 -55.01 17.27
N ASP A 14 -64.06 -55.14 16.11
CA ASP A 14 -64.28 -56.33 15.29
C ASP A 14 -63.17 -56.61 14.28
N SER A 15 -63.02 -57.90 14.00
CA SER A 15 -61.98 -58.54 13.21
C SER A 15 -62.42 -58.68 11.75
N ALA A 16 -61.48 -58.67 10.79
CA ALA A 16 -61.33 -59.66 9.70
C ALA A 16 -60.65 -59.10 8.43
N VAL A 17 -59.44 -59.62 8.18
CA VAL A 17 -58.95 -60.23 6.92
C VAL A 17 -59.46 -59.67 5.58
N SER A 18 -58.53 -59.13 4.77
CA SER A 18 -58.44 -59.48 3.34
C SER A 18 -57.05 -59.20 2.75
N ALA A 19 -56.69 -60.04 1.79
CA ALA A 19 -55.37 -60.33 1.28
C ALA A 19 -54.82 -59.31 0.27
N GLY A 20 -53.47 -59.22 0.23
CA GLY A 20 -52.69 -59.29 -1.01
C GLY A 20 -52.59 -58.05 -1.90
N SER A 21 -51.45 -57.35 -1.84
CA SER A 21 -50.59 -57.14 -3.01
C SER A 21 -49.23 -56.60 -2.57
N GLU A 22 -48.19 -57.41 -2.74
CA GLU A 22 -46.81 -56.91 -2.76
C GLU A 22 -46.57 -56.24 -4.12
N VAL A 23 -46.11 -54.99 -4.09
CA VAL A 23 -45.41 -54.36 -5.20
C VAL A 23 -44.03 -53.96 -4.69
N PRO A 24 -42.94 -54.59 -5.15
CA PRO A 24 -41.59 -54.11 -4.89
C PRO A 24 -41.26 -53.02 -5.91
N THR A 25 -40.56 -51.95 -5.52
CA THR A 25 -39.50 -51.30 -6.34
C THR A 25 -39.01 -50.00 -5.72
N GLY A 26 -37.68 -49.89 -5.65
CA GLY A 26 -36.99 -48.62 -5.88
C GLY A 26 -36.65 -47.79 -4.64
N SER A 27 -35.63 -48.20 -3.90
CA SER A 27 -34.78 -47.23 -3.19
C SER A 27 -34.15 -46.29 -4.22
N VAL A 28 -34.66 -45.07 -4.31
CA VAL A 28 -33.99 -44.00 -5.07
C VAL A 28 -32.65 -43.76 -4.39
N PRO A 29 -31.50 -43.96 -5.06
CA PRO A 29 -30.24 -43.54 -4.50
C PRO A 29 -30.29 -42.02 -4.38
N SER A 30 -30.12 -41.49 -3.18
CA SER A 30 -29.82 -40.08 -2.97
C SER A 30 -28.59 -39.74 -3.79
N ALA A 31 -28.80 -39.25 -5.01
CA ALA A 31 -27.77 -38.64 -5.81
C ALA A 31 -27.25 -37.49 -4.98
N VAL A 32 -26.06 -37.70 -4.40
CA VAL A 32 -25.21 -36.66 -3.87
C VAL A 32 -25.09 -35.64 -4.98
N ILE A 33 -25.88 -34.56 -4.89
CA ILE A 33 -25.72 -33.38 -5.71
C ILE A 33 -24.35 -32.86 -5.32
N GLY A 34 -23.34 -33.29 -6.09
CA GLY A 34 -22.02 -32.71 -6.03
C GLY A 34 -22.20 -31.24 -6.33
N SER A 35 -22.08 -30.41 -5.31
CA SER A 35 -21.95 -28.97 -5.45
C SER A 35 -20.94 -28.73 -6.57
N PRO A 36 -21.24 -27.89 -7.58
CA PRO A 36 -20.24 -27.56 -8.57
C PRO A 36 -19.09 -26.91 -7.81
N LYS A 37 -17.99 -27.64 -7.66
CA LYS A 37 -16.70 -27.05 -7.35
C LYS A 37 -16.36 -26.20 -8.56
N THR A 38 -16.90 -24.98 -8.62
CA THR A 38 -16.33 -23.91 -9.43
C THR A 38 -14.91 -23.76 -8.94
N SER A 39 -14.00 -24.41 -9.64
CA SER A 39 -12.56 -24.28 -9.52
C SER A 39 -12.21 -22.85 -9.88
N ALA A 40 -12.41 -21.93 -8.94
CA ALA A 40 -11.68 -20.68 -8.94
C ALA A 40 -10.22 -21.09 -8.68
N ALA A 41 -9.47 -21.34 -9.76
CA ALA A 41 -8.05 -21.65 -9.67
C ALA A 41 -7.40 -20.62 -8.73
N SER A 42 -6.98 -21.08 -7.55
CA SER A 42 -6.44 -20.21 -6.51
C SER A 42 -5.20 -19.54 -7.09
N ALA A 43 -5.17 -18.21 -7.07
CA ALA A 43 -4.05 -17.47 -7.63
C ALA A 43 -2.76 -17.88 -6.90
N ILE A 44 -1.70 -18.15 -7.67
CA ILE A 44 -0.40 -18.57 -7.12
C ILE A 44 0.11 -17.45 -6.21
N PRO A 45 0.59 -17.74 -4.98
CA PRO A 45 1.22 -16.73 -4.12
C PRO A 45 2.35 -16.00 -4.84
N ALA A 46 2.47 -14.69 -4.64
CA ALA A 46 3.41 -13.86 -5.42
C ALA A 46 4.87 -14.33 -5.33
N TRP A 47 5.32 -14.81 -4.16
CA TRP A 47 6.69 -15.31 -3.98
C TRP A 47 7.06 -16.51 -4.87
N ARG A 48 6.06 -17.26 -5.37
CA ARG A 48 6.25 -18.38 -6.31
C ARG A 48 6.05 -17.99 -7.78
N SER A 49 5.72 -16.73 -8.06
CA SER A 49 5.36 -16.25 -9.40
C SER A 49 6.50 -15.44 -10.00
N PRO A 50 7.18 -15.93 -11.05
CA PRO A 50 8.24 -15.18 -11.73
C PRO A 50 7.76 -13.85 -12.30
N SER A 51 6.52 -13.79 -12.79
CA SER A 51 5.94 -12.55 -13.31
C SER A 51 5.70 -11.50 -12.21
N ALA A 52 5.28 -11.92 -11.01
CA ALA A 52 5.13 -11.02 -9.87
C ALA A 52 6.47 -10.40 -9.46
N TRP A 53 7.51 -11.23 -9.35
CA TRP A 53 8.88 -10.76 -9.10
C TRP A 53 9.39 -9.85 -10.21
N CYS A 54 9.12 -10.18 -11.47
CA CYS A 54 9.52 -9.36 -12.62
C CYS A 54 8.90 -7.95 -12.54
N VAL A 55 7.60 -7.85 -12.27
CA VAL A 55 6.94 -6.54 -12.08
C VAL A 55 7.54 -5.79 -10.90
N LEU A 56 7.72 -6.44 -9.75
CA LEU A 56 8.32 -5.82 -8.57
C LEU A 56 9.71 -5.25 -8.87
N PHE A 57 10.60 -6.07 -9.46
CA PHE A 57 11.98 -5.67 -9.74
C PHE A 57 12.09 -4.63 -10.85
N LEU A 58 11.34 -4.75 -11.95
CA LEU A 58 11.41 -3.78 -13.03
C LEU A 58 10.97 -2.39 -12.57
N VAL A 59 9.87 -2.32 -11.83
CA VAL A 59 9.39 -1.05 -11.26
C VAL A 59 10.38 -0.52 -10.23
N PHE A 60 10.89 -1.38 -9.35
CA PHE A 60 11.87 -1.00 -8.33
C PHE A 60 13.16 -0.44 -8.94
N ILE A 61 13.75 -1.12 -9.93
CA ILE A 61 14.98 -0.68 -10.60
C ILE A 61 14.73 0.65 -11.31
N ALA A 62 13.63 0.77 -12.05
CA ALA A 62 13.29 2.00 -12.77
C ALA A 62 13.14 3.19 -11.81
N ALA A 63 12.42 3.00 -10.70
CA ALA A 63 12.18 4.02 -9.69
C ALA A 63 13.48 4.44 -8.97
N VAL A 64 14.25 3.50 -8.42
CA VAL A 64 15.55 3.82 -7.79
C VAL A 64 16.50 4.51 -8.77
N SER A 65 16.53 4.05 -10.03
CA SER A 65 17.37 4.68 -11.04
C SER A 65 16.94 6.11 -11.33
N LEU A 66 15.63 6.37 -11.41
CA LEU A 66 15.08 7.69 -11.63
C LEU A 66 15.41 8.63 -10.46
N ASP A 67 15.22 8.19 -9.21
CA ASP A 67 15.56 8.98 -8.03
C ASP A 67 17.04 9.34 -7.99
N LEU A 68 17.92 8.35 -8.04
CA LEU A 68 19.36 8.57 -7.94
C LEU A 68 19.90 9.41 -9.11
N TRP A 69 19.41 9.16 -10.33
CA TRP A 69 19.76 9.96 -11.49
C TRP A 69 19.28 11.41 -11.35
N SER A 70 18.04 11.62 -10.90
CA SER A 70 17.47 12.97 -10.75
C SER A 70 18.22 13.80 -9.71
N LYS A 71 18.61 13.20 -8.59
CA LYS A 71 19.42 13.84 -7.55
C LYS A 71 20.81 14.20 -8.06
N GLU A 72 21.44 13.28 -8.77
CA GLU A 72 22.76 13.51 -9.36
C GLU A 72 22.72 14.63 -10.42
N TRP A 73 21.71 14.60 -11.27
CA TRP A 73 21.47 15.64 -12.25
C TRP A 73 21.25 17.01 -11.58
N ALA A 74 20.40 17.08 -10.57
CA ALA A 74 20.07 18.34 -9.89
C ALA A 74 21.33 18.97 -9.25
N PHE A 75 22.09 18.19 -8.48
CA PHE A 75 23.28 18.69 -7.79
C PHE A 75 24.44 19.05 -8.73
N ARG A 76 24.44 18.53 -9.96
CA ARG A 76 25.40 18.91 -11.00
C ARG A 76 25.03 20.15 -11.80
N THR A 77 23.74 20.49 -11.89
CA THR A 77 23.25 21.41 -12.94
C THR A 77 22.43 22.60 -12.45
N VAL A 78 21.79 22.51 -11.28
CA VAL A 78 20.91 23.59 -10.77
C VAL A 78 21.73 24.77 -10.26
N ALA A 79 22.83 24.50 -9.57
CA ALA A 79 23.75 25.54 -9.12
C ALA A 79 24.69 26.01 -10.24
N PRO A 80 25.23 27.25 -10.18
CA PRO A 80 26.19 27.75 -11.17
C PRO A 80 27.46 26.91 -11.32
N GLN A 81 27.83 26.17 -10.27
CA GLN A 81 28.93 25.21 -10.26
C GLN A 81 28.42 23.89 -9.66
N PRO A 82 28.91 22.73 -10.12
CA PRO A 82 28.52 21.45 -9.55
C PRO A 82 28.77 21.38 -8.04
N VAL A 83 27.74 20.99 -7.28
CA VAL A 83 27.83 20.83 -5.84
C VAL A 83 28.49 19.49 -5.53
N VAL A 84 29.72 19.54 -5.02
CA VAL A 84 30.46 18.35 -4.59
C VAL A 84 30.25 18.15 -3.09
N LEU A 85 29.70 16.99 -2.73
CA LEU A 85 29.43 16.62 -1.35
C LEU A 85 30.49 15.64 -0.86
N ILE A 86 31.14 15.97 0.26
CA ILE A 86 32.13 15.11 0.92
C ILE A 86 31.47 14.53 2.16
N TYR A 87 31.37 13.20 2.23
CA TYR A 87 30.65 12.49 3.28
C TYR A 87 31.08 12.93 4.70
N GLU A 88 32.38 13.07 4.94
CA GLU A 88 32.92 13.46 6.25
C GLU A 88 32.53 14.88 6.68
N GLN A 89 32.21 15.76 5.73
CA GLN A 89 31.80 17.14 6.01
C GLN A 89 30.30 17.25 6.28
N VAL A 90 29.50 16.38 5.64
CA VAL A 90 28.05 16.40 5.67
C VAL A 90 27.51 15.48 6.78
N SER A 91 28.04 14.27 6.90
CA SER A 91 27.53 13.26 7.82
C SER A 91 27.62 13.72 9.27
N GLY A 92 26.48 13.76 9.97
CA GLY A 92 26.40 14.19 11.36
C GLY A 92 26.60 15.69 11.61
N ASN A 93 26.76 16.51 10.56
CA ASN A 93 26.96 17.96 10.67
C ASN A 93 25.72 18.73 10.19
N PRO A 94 24.75 19.02 11.08
CA PRO A 94 23.52 19.74 10.70
C PRO A 94 23.77 21.21 10.35
N SER A 95 24.96 21.75 10.64
CA SER A 95 25.35 23.12 10.29
C SER A 95 25.99 23.23 8.91
N TYR A 96 26.23 22.10 8.23
CA TYR A 96 26.72 22.11 6.86
C TYR A 96 25.68 22.78 5.97
N SER A 97 26.12 23.75 5.17
CA SER A 97 25.27 24.47 4.23
C SER A 97 25.83 24.35 2.82
N LEU A 98 24.92 24.24 1.86
CA LEU A 98 25.29 24.27 0.45
C LEU A 98 25.81 25.67 0.08
N PRO A 99 26.74 25.77 -0.88
CA PRO A 99 27.08 27.05 -1.48
C PRO A 99 25.82 27.76 -1.96
N TRP A 100 25.76 29.08 -1.77
CA TRP A 100 24.62 29.84 -2.24
C TRP A 100 24.42 29.64 -3.75
N HIS A 101 23.16 29.44 -4.14
CA HIS A 101 22.73 29.32 -5.51
C HIS A 101 21.39 30.01 -5.71
N PRO A 102 21.12 30.58 -6.90
CA PRO A 102 19.77 30.90 -7.29
C PRO A 102 19.00 29.58 -7.54
N GLY A 103 17.78 29.46 -7.04
CA GLY A 103 16.86 28.44 -7.52
C GLY A 103 16.54 28.65 -9.01
N VAL A 104 16.11 27.60 -9.69
CA VAL A 104 15.79 27.64 -11.14
C VAL A 104 14.31 27.32 -11.33
N THR A 105 13.56 28.22 -11.95
CA THR A 105 12.15 27.96 -12.26
C THR A 105 12.01 26.83 -13.27
N ALA A 106 11.40 25.73 -12.83
CA ALA A 106 11.16 24.56 -13.66
C ALA A 106 9.80 24.63 -14.36
N ILE A 107 8.75 25.10 -13.65
CA ILE A 107 7.40 25.23 -14.19
C ILE A 107 6.78 26.57 -13.73
N ALA A 108 6.45 27.40 -14.72
CA ALA A 108 5.83 28.70 -14.51
C ALA A 108 4.28 28.65 -14.47
N PRO A 109 3.61 29.64 -13.85
CA PRO A 109 4.16 30.67 -12.97
C PRO A 109 4.20 30.18 -11.52
N ASP A 110 5.41 30.01 -10.98
CA ASP A 110 5.65 29.61 -9.58
C ASP A 110 4.95 28.31 -9.18
N LEU A 111 4.97 27.30 -10.05
CA LEU A 111 4.42 25.98 -9.73
C LEU A 111 5.50 25.05 -9.16
N LEU A 112 6.68 25.06 -9.79
CA LEU A 112 7.81 24.22 -9.40
C LEU A 112 9.12 24.94 -9.68
N ASP A 113 9.95 25.07 -8.66
CA ASP A 113 11.34 25.48 -8.76
C ASP A 113 12.26 24.29 -8.42
N PHE A 114 13.44 24.28 -9.04
CA PHE A 114 14.56 23.49 -8.59
C PHE A 114 15.40 24.29 -7.59
N HIS A 115 15.51 23.79 -6.37
CA HIS A 115 16.25 24.45 -5.28
C HIS A 115 16.92 23.40 -4.41
N LEU A 116 18.26 23.37 -4.33
CA LEU A 116 18.96 22.28 -3.66
C LEU A 116 18.94 22.45 -2.15
N VAL A 117 18.64 21.36 -1.44
CA VAL A 117 18.60 21.29 0.01
C VAL A 117 19.22 19.96 0.46
N LEU A 118 19.94 19.99 1.58
CA LEU A 118 20.36 18.77 2.28
C LEU A 118 19.48 18.53 3.49
N ASN A 119 18.82 17.38 3.51
CA ASN A 119 17.94 16.99 4.59
C ASN A 119 18.61 15.95 5.48
N HIS A 120 19.08 16.42 6.65
CA HIS A 120 19.69 15.59 7.69
C HIS A 120 18.67 14.80 8.54
N GLY A 121 17.38 14.84 8.18
CA GLY A 121 16.31 14.12 8.89
C GLY A 121 15.68 14.89 10.05
N ALA A 122 15.72 16.23 10.02
CA ALA A 122 15.11 17.05 11.07
C ALA A 122 13.59 17.17 10.87
N VAL A 123 12.82 16.18 11.34
CA VAL A 123 11.39 16.40 11.62
C VAL A 123 11.33 17.12 12.98
N PHE A 124 11.04 18.43 12.97
CA PHE A 124 10.95 19.30 14.16
C PHE A 124 12.21 19.30 15.06
N GLY A 125 13.41 19.14 14.51
CA GLY A 125 14.66 19.10 15.29
C GLY A 125 14.91 17.81 16.08
N ILE A 126 13.95 16.87 16.13
CA ILE A 126 14.05 15.62 16.92
C ILE A 126 14.90 14.55 16.19
N GLY A 127 15.28 14.77 14.93
CA GLY A 127 16.04 13.80 14.11
C GLY A 127 17.45 14.23 13.69
N GLN A 128 17.96 15.39 14.11
CA GLN A 128 19.31 15.83 13.72
C GLN A 128 20.37 14.83 14.19
N GLY A 129 21.24 14.41 13.26
CA GLY A 129 22.28 13.41 13.54
C GLY A 129 21.79 11.97 13.68
N ARG A 130 20.50 11.69 13.45
CA ARG A 130 19.89 10.34 13.58
C ARG A 130 19.80 9.58 12.26
N GLY A 131 20.72 9.83 11.33
CA GLY A 131 20.86 9.06 10.07
C GLY A 131 20.72 7.54 10.26
N PRO A 132 21.40 6.93 11.25
CA PRO A 132 21.26 5.49 11.53
C PRO A 132 19.84 5.02 11.87
N LEU A 133 19.02 5.85 12.54
CA LEU A 133 17.63 5.47 12.84
C LEU A 133 16.78 5.41 11.58
N PHE A 134 16.94 6.37 10.65
CA PHE A 134 16.24 6.34 9.37
C PHE A 134 16.63 5.13 8.54
N ILE A 135 17.92 4.77 8.54
CA ILE A 135 18.41 3.54 7.88
C ILE A 135 17.72 2.31 8.51
N ALA A 136 17.66 2.23 9.85
CA ALA A 136 16.98 1.13 10.54
C ALA A 136 15.48 1.04 10.19
N PHE A 137 14.78 2.18 10.11
CA PHE A 137 13.39 2.22 9.67
C PHE A 137 13.22 1.77 8.21
N THR A 138 14.10 2.17 7.29
CA THR A 138 14.06 1.68 5.91
C THR A 138 14.30 0.18 5.85
N VAL A 139 15.28 -0.36 6.59
CA VAL A 139 15.53 -1.81 6.64
C VAL A 139 14.29 -2.56 7.14
N LEU A 140 13.64 -2.07 8.20
CA LEU A 140 12.39 -2.64 8.69
C LEU A 140 11.29 -2.58 7.63
N ALA A 141 11.10 -1.43 6.98
CA ALA A 141 10.10 -1.24 5.93
C ALA A 141 10.34 -2.19 4.73
N VAL A 142 11.60 -2.40 4.33
CA VAL A 142 11.96 -3.36 3.26
C VAL A 142 11.59 -4.78 3.66
N CYS A 143 11.94 -5.21 4.88
CA CYS A 143 11.57 -6.53 5.39
C CYS A 143 10.05 -6.71 5.43
N THR A 144 9.31 -5.71 5.92
CA THR A 144 7.85 -5.72 5.95
C THR A 144 7.25 -5.77 4.53
N ALA A 145 7.76 -4.97 3.59
CA ALA A 145 7.26 -4.93 2.22
C ALA A 145 7.48 -6.28 1.49
N LEU A 146 8.65 -6.91 1.66
CA LEU A 146 8.92 -8.24 1.10
C LEU A 146 8.07 -9.33 1.75
N TRP A 147 7.81 -9.22 3.05
CA TRP A 147 6.89 -10.12 3.75
C TRP A 147 5.44 -9.95 3.24
N VAL A 148 4.95 -8.71 3.09
CA VAL A 148 3.63 -8.40 2.51
C VAL A 148 3.54 -8.93 1.08
N PHE A 149 4.56 -8.67 0.25
CA PHE A 149 4.65 -9.21 -1.11
C PHE A 149 4.48 -10.73 -1.09
N GLY A 150 5.27 -11.46 -0.30
CA GLY A 150 5.23 -12.92 -0.30
C GLY A 150 3.97 -13.52 0.32
N LYS A 151 3.45 -12.94 1.40
CA LYS A 151 2.37 -13.56 2.20
C LYS A 151 0.98 -13.02 1.90
N HIS A 152 0.88 -11.78 1.44
CA HIS A 152 -0.40 -11.06 1.32
C HIS A 152 -0.73 -10.66 -0.12
N THR A 153 0.12 -10.98 -1.10
CA THR A 153 -0.16 -10.73 -2.52
C THR A 153 -0.12 -12.01 -3.35
N SER A 154 -0.81 -11.99 -4.49
CA SER A 154 -0.87 -13.10 -5.45
C SER A 154 -0.26 -12.68 -6.78
N SER A 155 -0.02 -13.63 -7.68
CA SER A 155 0.50 -13.36 -9.03
C SER A 155 -0.29 -12.32 -9.83
N ARG A 156 -1.56 -12.09 -9.49
CA ARG A 156 -2.47 -11.12 -10.15
C ARG A 156 -2.54 -9.76 -9.46
N SER A 157 -1.88 -9.58 -8.32
CA SER A 157 -1.92 -8.37 -7.49
C SER A 157 -1.00 -7.26 -8.02
N HIS A 158 -1.09 -6.96 -9.32
CA HIS A 158 -0.15 -6.05 -10.01
C HIS A 158 -0.07 -4.65 -9.36
N LEU A 159 -1.20 -4.08 -8.96
CA LEU A 159 -1.20 -2.78 -8.26
C LEU A 159 -0.44 -2.84 -6.94
N SER A 160 -0.60 -3.91 -6.16
CA SER A 160 0.17 -4.11 -4.93
C SER A 160 1.66 -4.26 -5.22
N HIS A 161 2.03 -4.98 -6.29
CA HIS A 161 3.45 -5.11 -6.67
C HIS A 161 4.06 -3.76 -7.07
N ILE A 162 3.34 -2.94 -7.86
CA ILE A 162 3.78 -1.59 -8.25
C ILE A 162 3.89 -0.71 -7.01
N GLY A 163 2.87 -0.68 -6.15
CA GLY A 163 2.89 0.12 -4.92
C GLY A 163 4.03 -0.25 -3.97
N LEU A 164 4.24 -1.56 -3.76
CA LEU A 164 5.36 -2.06 -2.94
C LEU A 164 6.72 -1.72 -3.58
N ALA A 165 6.86 -1.85 -4.89
CA ALA A 165 8.10 -1.49 -5.59
C ALA A 165 8.45 -0.01 -5.44
N LEU A 166 7.47 0.90 -5.53
CA LEU A 166 7.66 2.33 -5.34
C LEU A 166 8.02 2.68 -3.89
N VAL A 167 7.34 2.09 -2.90
CA VAL A 167 7.69 2.29 -1.48
C VAL A 167 9.10 1.80 -1.17
N LEU A 168 9.47 0.62 -1.71
CA LEU A 168 10.82 0.08 -1.59
C LEU A 168 11.85 0.99 -2.26
N ALA A 169 11.56 1.47 -3.47
CA ALA A 169 12.45 2.32 -4.24
C ALA A 169 12.71 3.66 -3.54
N GLY A 170 11.65 4.38 -3.14
CA GLY A 170 11.81 5.67 -2.46
C GLY A 170 12.51 5.54 -1.11
N GLY A 171 12.20 4.48 -0.35
CA GLY A 171 12.91 4.17 0.90
C GLY A 171 14.40 3.91 0.68
N ILE A 172 14.74 3.11 -0.33
CA ILE A 172 16.13 2.76 -0.67
C ILE A 172 16.89 3.94 -1.27
N GLY A 173 16.29 4.75 -2.14
CA GLY A 173 16.91 5.94 -2.73
C GLY A 173 17.32 6.97 -1.66
N ASN A 174 16.41 7.24 -0.71
CA ASN A 174 16.72 8.10 0.43
C ASN A 174 17.68 7.45 1.44
N MET A 175 17.72 6.11 1.56
CA MET A 175 18.69 5.42 2.40
C MET A 175 20.10 5.46 1.78
N TYR A 176 20.19 5.32 0.45
CA TYR A 176 21.45 5.41 -0.29
C TYR A 176 22.13 6.76 -0.03
N ASP A 177 21.42 7.87 -0.17
CA ASP A 177 21.97 9.20 0.12
C ASP A 177 22.48 9.33 1.56
N ARG A 178 21.75 8.79 2.55
CA ARG A 178 22.19 8.83 3.95
C ARG A 178 23.50 8.07 4.17
N ILE A 179 23.73 6.99 3.41
CA ILE A 179 24.95 6.18 3.51
C ILE A 179 26.09 6.79 2.69
N ALA A 180 25.82 7.28 1.48
CA ALA A 180 26.85 7.76 0.54
C ALA A 180 27.21 9.24 0.73
N VAL A 181 26.23 10.06 1.11
CA VAL A 181 26.34 11.52 1.23
C VAL A 181 26.27 11.98 2.69
N GLY A 182 25.56 11.25 3.55
CA GLY A 182 25.35 11.62 4.96
C GLY A 182 24.09 12.45 5.22
N ALA A 183 23.40 12.87 4.16
CA ALA A 183 22.11 13.57 4.18
C ALA A 183 21.34 13.27 2.89
N VAL A 184 20.01 13.42 2.91
CA VAL A 184 19.18 13.24 1.72
C VAL A 184 19.28 14.47 0.82
N ARG A 185 19.42 14.24 -0.49
CA ARG A 185 19.48 15.29 -1.52
C ARG A 185 18.07 15.65 -1.98
N ASP A 186 17.61 16.85 -1.62
CA ASP A 186 16.30 17.37 -2.01
C ASP A 186 16.47 18.51 -3.02
N PHE A 187 15.54 18.62 -3.97
CA PHE A 187 15.66 19.61 -5.06
C PHE A 187 14.36 20.13 -5.66
N LEU A 188 13.20 19.53 -5.34
CA LEU A 188 11.88 19.94 -5.85
C LEU A 188 11.20 20.86 -4.84
N HIS A 189 10.93 22.12 -5.21
CA HIS A 189 10.21 23.09 -4.39
C HIS A 189 8.90 23.50 -5.07
N LEU A 190 7.78 23.10 -4.47
CA LEU A 190 6.44 23.37 -5.01
C LEU A 190 5.89 24.70 -4.52
N PHE A 191 5.18 25.40 -5.41
CA PHE A 191 4.50 26.67 -5.11
C PHE A 191 5.39 27.74 -4.46
N PRO A 192 6.60 27.99 -5.00
CA PRO A 192 7.46 29.06 -4.47
C PRO A 192 6.72 30.40 -4.47
N HIS A 193 7.00 31.28 -3.52
CA HIS A 193 6.38 32.62 -3.40
C HIS A 193 4.85 32.63 -3.23
N ARG A 194 4.18 31.49 -3.02
CA ARG A 194 2.75 31.41 -2.69
C ARG A 194 2.58 31.37 -1.18
N GLU A 195 2.00 32.41 -0.61
CA GLU A 195 1.85 32.54 0.84
C GLU A 195 0.47 32.11 1.33
N LEU A 196 0.42 31.51 2.53
CA LEU A 196 -0.79 31.10 3.21
C LEU A 196 -1.70 32.30 3.46
N PRO A 197 -3.03 32.11 3.36
CA PRO A 197 -3.97 33.18 3.61
C PRO A 197 -3.94 33.63 5.07
N TRP A 198 -4.33 34.89 5.31
CA TRP A 198 -4.51 35.48 6.64
C TRP A 198 -3.24 35.58 7.51
N GLY A 199 -2.04 35.57 6.89
CA GLY A 199 -0.79 35.67 7.64
C GLY A 199 -0.53 34.44 8.51
N LEU A 200 -1.03 33.27 8.09
CA LEU A 200 -0.77 32.01 8.76
C LEU A 200 0.67 31.56 8.49
N HIS A 201 1.30 30.93 9.49
CA HIS A 201 2.65 30.39 9.38
C HIS A 201 2.68 28.93 9.83
N TRP A 202 3.51 28.12 9.17
CA TRP A 202 3.82 26.78 9.62
C TRP A 202 4.67 26.81 10.90
N PRO A 203 4.66 25.72 11.70
CA PRO A 203 5.65 25.54 12.76
C PRO A 203 7.06 25.63 12.18
N GLY A 204 7.83 26.65 12.57
CA GLY A 204 9.12 26.99 11.94
C GLY A 204 9.13 28.36 11.25
N GLY A 205 7.98 29.03 11.13
CA GLY A 205 7.88 30.45 10.76
C GLY A 205 7.69 30.74 9.27
N SER A 206 7.74 29.73 8.39
CA SER A 206 7.45 29.94 6.97
C SER A 206 5.97 30.20 6.74
N ASN A 207 5.65 31.19 5.90
CA ASN A 207 4.31 31.49 5.39
C ASN A 207 4.02 30.84 4.03
N GLU A 208 4.95 30.10 3.43
CA GLU A 208 4.72 29.48 2.12
C GLU A 208 3.63 28.39 2.18
N TRP A 209 2.91 28.17 1.09
CA TRP A 209 1.94 27.07 0.96
C TRP A 209 2.61 25.72 1.15
N PHE A 210 3.82 25.57 0.62
CA PHE A 210 4.60 24.33 0.69
C PHE A 210 6.08 24.63 0.90
N PRO A 211 6.52 24.86 2.15
CA PRO A 211 7.91 25.26 2.47
C PRO A 211 8.93 24.12 2.36
N TRP A 212 8.48 22.90 2.06
CA TRP A 212 9.36 21.73 2.05
C TRP A 212 9.91 21.49 0.65
N VAL A 213 11.21 21.28 0.59
CA VAL A 213 11.87 20.76 -0.62
C VAL A 213 11.94 19.24 -0.47
N PHE A 214 11.67 18.52 -1.56
CA PHE A 214 11.62 17.07 -1.59
C PHE A 214 12.30 16.52 -2.84
N ASN A 215 12.27 15.21 -3.02
CA ASN A 215 12.85 14.54 -4.18
C ASN A 215 11.90 13.51 -4.82
N ILE A 216 12.40 12.80 -5.83
CA ILE A 216 11.62 11.77 -6.51
C ILE A 216 11.32 10.59 -5.58
N ALA A 217 12.25 10.14 -4.76
CA ALA A 217 12.01 9.10 -3.74
C ALA A 217 10.84 9.44 -2.79
N ASP A 218 10.68 10.70 -2.39
CA ASP A 218 9.52 11.11 -1.57
C ASP A 218 8.20 11.01 -2.34
N SER A 219 8.23 11.39 -3.62
CA SER A 219 7.09 11.24 -4.54
C SER A 219 6.74 9.76 -4.75
N GLU A 220 7.74 8.90 -4.89
CA GLU A 220 7.58 7.44 -5.00
C GLU A 220 6.96 6.83 -3.74
N LEU A 221 7.38 7.27 -2.55
CA LEU A 221 6.76 6.84 -1.29
C LEU A 221 5.28 7.21 -1.24
N ILE A 222 4.93 8.46 -1.55
CA ILE A 222 3.52 8.92 -1.54
C ILE A 222 2.69 8.17 -2.59
N ALA A 223 3.18 8.09 -3.82
CA ALA A 223 2.50 7.39 -4.90
C ALA A 223 2.35 5.89 -4.61
N GLY A 224 3.39 5.25 -4.09
CA GLY A 224 3.39 3.84 -3.71
C GLY A 224 2.38 3.53 -2.61
N MET A 225 2.34 4.35 -1.56
CA MET A 225 1.33 4.24 -0.49
C MET A 225 -0.09 4.41 -1.05
N PHE A 226 -0.33 5.43 -1.87
CA PHE A 226 -1.63 5.68 -2.48
C PHE A 226 -2.10 4.49 -3.34
N ILE A 227 -1.22 3.98 -4.20
CA ILE A 227 -1.50 2.81 -5.05
C ILE A 227 -1.78 1.57 -4.19
N LEU A 228 -1.05 1.36 -3.10
CA LEU A 228 -1.29 0.23 -2.20
C LEU A 228 -2.64 0.34 -1.48
N MET A 229 -3.00 1.52 -0.98
CA MET A 229 -4.31 1.77 -0.39
C MET A 229 -5.45 1.52 -1.40
N LEU A 230 -5.28 2.02 -2.63
CA LEU A 230 -6.23 1.77 -3.71
C LEU A 230 -6.32 0.26 -4.03
N ALA A 231 -5.20 -0.44 -4.09
CA ALA A 231 -5.16 -1.87 -4.37
C ALA A 231 -5.91 -2.69 -3.30
N ILE A 232 -5.73 -2.35 -2.02
CA ILE A 232 -6.43 -2.97 -0.90
C ILE A 232 -7.93 -2.74 -1.03
N HIS A 233 -8.35 -1.49 -1.21
CA HIS A 233 -9.76 -1.11 -1.35
C HIS A 233 -10.46 -1.80 -2.53
N LEU A 234 -9.78 -1.89 -3.67
CA LEU A 234 -10.31 -2.59 -4.85
C LEU A 234 -10.42 -4.10 -4.61
N ASN A 235 -9.47 -4.69 -3.88
CA ASN A 235 -9.49 -6.10 -3.53
C ASN A 235 -10.64 -6.44 -2.56
N GLU A 236 -10.87 -5.61 -1.54
CA GLU A 236 -12.02 -5.74 -0.62
C GLU A 236 -13.35 -5.66 -1.36
N ARG A 237 -13.52 -4.67 -2.24
CA ARG A 237 -14.73 -4.53 -3.07
C ARG A 237 -14.95 -5.75 -3.97
N ARG A 238 -13.88 -6.31 -4.52
CA ARG A 238 -13.97 -7.53 -5.35
C ARG A 238 -14.42 -8.73 -4.52
N GLN A 239 -13.86 -8.90 -3.33
CA GLN A 239 -14.25 -9.98 -2.41
C GLN A 239 -15.71 -9.85 -1.96
N ALA A 240 -16.15 -8.63 -1.59
CA ALA A 240 -17.53 -8.37 -1.21
C ALA A 240 -18.52 -8.68 -2.34
N LYS A 241 -18.21 -8.30 -3.59
CA LYS A 241 -19.02 -8.65 -4.77
C LYS A 241 -19.10 -10.16 -4.99
N LEU A 242 -17.98 -10.87 -4.87
CA LEU A 242 -17.95 -12.33 -5.03
C LEU A 242 -18.74 -13.03 -3.91
N ALA A 243 -18.68 -12.54 -2.68
CA ALA A 243 -19.46 -13.05 -1.57
C ALA A 243 -20.96 -12.85 -1.78
N ALA A 244 -21.39 -11.66 -2.24
CA ALA A 244 -22.79 -11.37 -2.53
C ALA A 244 -23.37 -12.28 -3.64
N LEU A 245 -22.57 -12.58 -4.68
CA LEU A 245 -22.97 -13.49 -5.75
C LEU A 245 -23.06 -14.96 -5.30
N ALA A 246 -22.42 -15.33 -4.19
CA ALA A 246 -22.41 -16.69 -3.67
C ALA A 246 -23.59 -16.99 -2.73
N VAL A 247 -24.36 -15.98 -2.31
CA VAL A 247 -25.57 -16.18 -1.48
C VAL A 247 -26.75 -16.57 -2.39
N PRO A 248 -27.36 -17.76 -2.24
CA PRO A 248 -28.50 -18.16 -3.06
C PRO A 248 -29.73 -17.28 -2.76
N PRO A 249 -30.59 -17.00 -3.75
CA PRO A 249 -31.80 -16.19 -3.54
C PRO A 249 -32.71 -16.88 -2.51
N THR A 250 -33.11 -16.15 -1.47
CA THR A 250 -34.12 -16.61 -0.52
C THR A 250 -35.47 -16.62 -1.21
N THR A 251 -36.06 -17.80 -1.41
CA THR A 251 -37.44 -17.93 -1.91
C THR A 251 -38.41 -17.32 -0.88
N PRO A 252 -39.25 -16.34 -1.25
CA PRO A 252 -40.37 -15.96 -0.40
C PRO A 252 -41.34 -17.15 -0.32
N GLY A 253 -41.69 -17.55 0.90
CA GLY A 253 -42.69 -18.60 1.17
C GLY A 253 -44.12 -18.11 0.99
#